data_AF-A0A6S6UGF7-F1
#
_entry.id   AF-A0A6S6UGF7-F1
#
_cell.length_a   1.000
_cell.length_b   1.000
_cell.length_c   1.000
_cell.angle_alpha   90.00
_cell.angle_beta   90.00
_cell.angle_gamma   90.00
#
_symmetry.space_group_name_H-M   'P 1'
#
loop_
_entity.id
_entity.type
_entity.pdbx_description
1 polymer ?
#
loop_
_entity_poly.entity_id
_entity_poly.type
_entity_poly.pdbx_seq_one_letter_code
_entity_poly.pdbx_strand_id
1 'polypeptide(L)'
;NPETAFILERFGFEKPMLKTNYAGENVYLIDFMESSQSPEDIAEATILGIVDHHKLGDLKTAGPLEMWVRPVGCSNTIVKQMFDYFGVEIPKDLAGMMMCAILSDTVIFKSPTCTKEDTKAVKELAEIAGIEDPKALGMEMFIVKSDVLNDTKEALVLRDFKDFNMGSEKIGVGQLEVVDLSVFDNMKEELFEAMQKIKDEAGRHTVLLLLTDIMQEGSQLLVLSNDNSKIETAFSVSLEDNQVWLPKVMSRKKQVIPFLEGQF
;
A
#
# COMPACT_ATOMS: atom_id res chain seq x y z
N ASN A 1 3.65 -7.52 7.91
CA ASN A 1 2.23 -7.77 8.25
C ASN A 1 1.95 -9.28 8.08
N PRO A 2 0.79 -9.80 8.51
CA PRO A 2 0.47 -11.24 8.41
C PRO A 2 0.50 -11.79 6.98
N GLU A 3 0.02 -11.01 6.00
CA GLU A 3 0.05 -11.36 4.57
C GLU A 3 1.48 -11.61 4.07
N THR A 4 2.42 -10.69 4.32
CA THR A 4 3.82 -10.86 3.92
C THR A 4 4.47 -12.04 4.63
N ALA A 5 4.14 -12.27 5.91
CA ALA A 5 4.67 -13.41 6.65
C ALA A 5 4.22 -14.74 6.04
N PHE A 6 2.93 -14.85 5.68
CA PHE A 6 2.38 -16.00 4.95
C PHE A 6 3.10 -16.23 3.62
N ILE A 7 3.34 -15.18 2.82
CA ILE A 7 4.04 -15.30 1.54
C ILE A 7 5.48 -15.81 1.75
N LEU A 8 6.20 -15.22 2.70
CA LEU A 8 7.59 -15.62 3.02
C LEU A 8 7.66 -17.08 3.44
N GLU A 9 6.80 -17.51 4.36
CA GLU A 9 6.73 -18.90 4.82
C GLU A 9 6.36 -19.85 3.67
N ARG A 10 5.35 -19.49 2.86
CA ARG A 10 4.83 -20.32 1.77
C ARG A 10 5.88 -20.63 0.69
N PHE A 11 6.80 -19.69 0.45
CA PHE A 11 7.84 -19.79 -0.56
C PHE A 11 9.25 -19.99 0.01
N GLY A 12 9.37 -20.19 1.34
CA GLY A 12 10.65 -20.53 1.98
C GLY A 12 11.67 -19.40 2.04
N PHE A 13 11.22 -18.15 2.16
CA PHE A 13 12.09 -16.98 2.29
C PHE A 13 12.10 -16.46 3.73
N GLU A 14 13.25 -15.96 4.15
CA GLU A 14 13.38 -15.26 5.43
C GLU A 14 12.91 -13.82 5.32
N LYS A 15 12.42 -13.26 6.43
CA LYS A 15 12.12 -11.83 6.52
C LYS A 15 13.40 -11.03 6.25
N PRO A 16 13.37 -10.01 5.38
CA PRO A 16 14.52 -9.13 5.17
C PRO A 16 14.99 -8.48 6.48
N MET A 17 16.30 -8.21 6.57
CA MET A 17 16.89 -7.46 7.67
C MET A 17 16.20 -6.10 7.79
N LEU A 18 15.72 -5.77 9.01
CA LEU A 18 15.25 -4.42 9.29
C LEU A 18 16.46 -3.49 9.40
N LYS A 19 16.46 -2.46 8.56
CA LYS A 19 17.49 -1.42 8.57
C LYS A 19 16.83 -0.05 8.36
N THR A 20 17.21 0.90 9.21
CA THR A 20 16.56 2.22 9.33
C THR A 20 17.53 3.39 9.10
N ASN A 21 18.77 3.11 8.71
CA ASN A 21 19.81 4.11 8.44
C ASN A 21 20.63 3.67 7.22
N TYR A 22 20.83 4.58 6.26
CA TYR A 22 21.47 4.36 4.96
C TYR A 22 22.45 5.46 4.57
N ALA A 23 22.79 6.39 5.48
CA ALA A 23 23.73 7.46 5.23
C ALA A 23 25.06 6.94 4.66
N GLY A 24 25.49 7.52 3.54
CA GLY A 24 26.71 7.13 2.83
C GLY A 24 26.64 5.80 2.05
N GLU A 25 25.48 5.12 2.03
CA GLU A 25 25.30 3.87 1.28
C GLU A 25 24.77 4.10 -0.12
N ASN A 26 24.99 3.10 -0.98
CA ASN A 26 24.38 3.04 -2.30
C ASN A 26 23.07 2.23 -2.23
N VAL A 27 21.95 2.80 -2.67
CA VAL A 27 20.63 2.18 -2.55
C VAL A 27 19.85 2.15 -3.86
N TYR A 28 19.00 1.15 -4.00
CA TYR A 28 17.89 1.12 -4.96
C TYR A 28 16.59 1.20 -4.18
N LEU A 29 15.65 2.02 -4.63
CA LEU A 29 14.33 2.15 -4.03
C LEU A 29 13.31 1.38 -4.85
N ILE A 30 12.38 0.72 -4.18
CA ILE A 30 11.27 0.02 -4.81
C ILE A 30 9.96 0.39 -4.12
N ASP A 31 8.92 0.64 -4.92
CA ASP A 31 7.54 0.90 -4.47
C ASP A 31 7.30 2.22 -3.69
N PHE A 32 8.29 3.12 -3.67
CA PHE A 32 8.10 4.49 -3.21
C PHE A 32 9.17 5.42 -3.80
N MET A 33 8.85 6.72 -3.81
CA MET A 33 9.79 7.78 -4.15
C MET A 33 9.53 9.10 -3.41
N GLU A 34 8.77 9.04 -2.30
CA GLU A 34 8.47 10.17 -1.43
C GLU A 34 9.28 10.04 -0.14
N SER A 35 9.98 11.11 0.23
CA SER A 35 10.92 11.15 1.36
C SER A 35 10.24 10.82 2.68
N SER A 36 8.97 11.19 2.85
CA SER A 36 8.16 10.86 4.03
C SER A 36 7.92 9.36 4.22
N GLN A 37 8.11 8.56 3.17
CA GLN A 37 7.92 7.10 3.19
C GLN A 37 9.25 6.34 3.33
N SER A 38 10.36 7.07 3.44
CA SER A 38 11.72 6.54 3.45
C SER A 38 12.38 6.68 4.83
N PRO A 39 13.52 6.01 5.08
CA PRO A 39 14.35 6.28 6.25
C PRO A 39 14.73 7.76 6.36
N GLU A 40 14.83 8.29 7.58
CA GLU A 40 15.06 9.73 7.83
C GLU A 40 16.32 10.28 7.16
N ASP A 41 17.34 9.42 7.00
CA ASP A 41 18.64 9.75 6.43
C ASP A 41 18.78 9.39 4.94
N ILE A 42 17.67 9.12 4.24
CA ILE A 42 17.73 8.72 2.82
C ILE A 42 18.44 9.77 1.94
N ALA A 43 18.36 11.05 2.34
CA ALA A 43 18.98 12.16 1.64
C ALA A 43 20.52 12.13 1.71
N GLU A 44 21.07 11.38 2.67
CA GLU A 44 22.51 11.16 2.85
C GLU A 44 22.99 9.90 2.12
N ALA A 45 22.08 9.11 1.55
CA ALA A 45 22.40 7.95 0.72
C ALA A 45 22.59 8.35 -0.76
N THR A 46 23.31 7.52 -1.50
CA THR A 46 23.40 7.62 -2.97
C THR A 46 22.35 6.71 -3.60
N ILE A 47 21.26 7.32 -4.09
CA ILE A 47 20.20 6.59 -4.80
C ILE A 47 20.67 6.27 -6.22
N LEU A 48 20.93 4.98 -6.48
CA LEU A 48 21.38 4.47 -7.78
C LEU A 48 20.23 4.17 -8.74
N GLY A 49 19.06 3.83 -8.20
CA GLY A 49 17.88 3.61 -9.03
C GLY A 49 16.56 3.52 -8.28
N ILE A 50 15.47 3.67 -9.01
CA ILE A 50 14.09 3.64 -8.51
C ILE A 50 13.22 2.78 -9.42
N VAL A 51 12.47 1.84 -8.84
CA VAL A 51 11.43 1.03 -9.51
C VAL A 51 10.10 1.24 -8.80
N ASP A 52 9.15 1.92 -9.44
CA ASP A 52 7.93 2.35 -8.74
C ASP A 52 6.73 2.50 -9.67
N HIS A 53 5.54 2.46 -9.10
CA HIS A 53 4.25 2.64 -9.77
C HIS A 53 3.40 3.78 -9.18
N HIS A 54 3.95 4.55 -8.23
CA HIS A 54 3.30 5.71 -7.63
C HIS A 54 3.50 6.98 -8.47
N LYS A 55 2.86 8.07 -8.05
CA LYS A 55 3.11 9.42 -8.59
C LYS A 55 4.56 9.82 -8.31
N LEU A 56 5.07 10.79 -9.08
CA LEU A 56 6.37 11.39 -8.81
C LEU A 56 6.39 12.01 -7.40
N GLY A 57 7.40 11.65 -6.61
CA GLY A 57 7.62 12.17 -5.25
C GLY A 57 8.61 13.33 -5.20
N ASP A 58 9.21 13.55 -4.02
CA ASP A 58 10.04 14.72 -3.70
C ASP A 58 11.54 14.39 -3.52
N LEU A 59 11.93 13.10 -3.65
CA LEU A 59 13.32 12.69 -3.57
C LEU A 59 14.17 13.33 -4.68
N LYS A 60 15.39 13.73 -4.31
CA LYS A 60 16.35 14.36 -5.20
C LYS A 60 17.66 13.59 -5.18
N THR A 61 18.33 13.51 -6.33
CA THR A 61 19.64 12.88 -6.45
C THR A 61 20.68 13.90 -6.94
N ALA A 62 21.92 13.76 -6.48
CA ALA A 62 23.02 14.63 -6.91
C ALA A 62 23.52 14.30 -8.33
N GLY A 63 23.36 13.04 -8.75
CA GLY A 63 23.73 12.55 -10.08
C GLY A 63 22.58 11.81 -10.77
N PRO A 64 22.76 11.44 -12.05
CA PRO A 64 21.83 10.59 -12.78
C PRO A 64 21.61 9.25 -12.06
N LEU A 65 20.40 8.69 -12.17
CA LEU A 65 20.02 7.37 -11.67
C LEU A 65 19.31 6.55 -12.75
N GLU A 66 19.16 5.24 -12.54
CA GLU A 66 18.25 4.39 -13.33
C GLU A 66 16.83 4.46 -12.79
N MET A 67 15.84 4.73 -13.63
CA MET A 67 14.46 4.91 -13.16
C MET A 67 13.44 4.18 -14.05
N TRP A 68 12.71 3.24 -13.46
CA TRP A 68 11.62 2.50 -14.09
C TRP A 68 10.30 2.84 -13.37
N VAL A 69 9.57 3.80 -13.94
CA VAL A 69 8.26 4.20 -13.39
C VAL A 69 7.17 3.96 -14.40
N ARG A 70 6.19 3.14 -14.04
CA ARG A 70 5.10 2.76 -14.93
C ARG A 70 3.74 2.82 -14.21
N PRO A 71 2.67 3.28 -14.87
CA PRO A 71 1.35 3.36 -14.28
C PRO A 71 0.63 2.00 -14.26
N VAL A 72 1.26 0.99 -13.64
CA VAL A 72 0.74 -0.38 -13.48
C VAL A 72 0.22 -0.60 -12.06
N GLY A 73 -0.41 -1.75 -11.83
CA GLY A 73 -1.02 -2.12 -10.55
C GLY A 73 0.00 -2.32 -9.44
N CYS A 74 1.16 -2.92 -9.73
CA CYS A 74 2.18 -3.34 -8.75
C CYS A 74 3.62 -3.10 -9.25
N SER A 75 4.54 -2.71 -8.37
CA SER A 75 5.97 -2.59 -8.69
C SER A 75 6.60 -3.92 -9.15
N ASN A 76 6.10 -5.07 -8.67
CA ASN A 76 6.56 -6.39 -9.14
C ASN A 76 6.19 -6.69 -10.61
N THR A 77 5.17 -6.04 -11.16
CA THR A 77 4.89 -6.09 -12.61
C THR A 77 6.05 -5.46 -13.39
N ILE A 78 6.63 -4.37 -12.87
CA ILE A 78 7.79 -3.70 -13.48
C ILE A 78 9.04 -4.54 -13.27
N VAL A 79 9.27 -5.08 -12.08
CA VAL A 79 10.41 -5.97 -11.81
C VAL A 79 10.39 -7.19 -12.74
N LYS A 80 9.22 -7.80 -12.96
CA LYS A 80 9.07 -8.90 -13.93
C LYS A 80 9.51 -8.49 -15.33
N GLN A 81 9.14 -7.28 -15.77
CA GLN A 81 9.55 -6.75 -17.07
C GLN A 81 11.05 -6.46 -17.13
N MET A 82 11.67 -6.08 -16.02
CA MET A 82 13.13 -5.94 -15.94
C MET A 82 13.82 -7.30 -16.08
N PHE A 83 13.34 -8.35 -15.41
CA PHE A 83 13.84 -9.73 -15.60
C PHE A 83 13.78 -10.14 -17.08
N ASP A 84 12.63 -9.91 -17.75
CA ASP A 84 12.49 -10.18 -19.18
C ASP A 84 13.47 -9.37 -20.03
N TYR A 85 13.59 -8.06 -19.75
CA TYR A 85 14.43 -7.13 -20.50
C TYR A 85 15.91 -7.51 -20.43
N PHE A 86 16.38 -7.88 -19.24
CA PHE A 86 17.76 -8.31 -19.02
C PHE A 86 18.01 -9.79 -19.34
N GLY A 87 16.97 -10.55 -19.71
CA GLY A 87 17.08 -11.97 -20.02
C GLY A 87 17.50 -12.83 -18.81
N VAL A 88 17.09 -12.44 -17.61
CA VAL A 88 17.40 -13.16 -16.36
C VAL A 88 16.23 -14.09 -16.02
N GLU A 89 16.52 -15.37 -15.80
CA GLU A 89 15.49 -16.33 -15.37
C GLU A 89 15.02 -16.04 -13.94
N ILE A 90 13.70 -16.09 -13.73
CA ILE A 90 13.08 -15.91 -12.42
C ILE A 90 12.99 -17.29 -11.73
N PRO A 91 13.60 -17.48 -10.55
CA PRO A 91 13.45 -18.71 -9.79
C PRO A 91 11.99 -18.97 -9.41
N LYS A 92 11.59 -20.25 -9.37
CA LYS A 92 10.21 -20.70 -9.09
C LYS A 92 9.58 -20.01 -7.87
N ASP A 93 10.26 -20.07 -6.72
CA ASP A 93 9.69 -19.57 -5.46
C ASP A 93 9.65 -18.03 -5.44
N LEU A 94 10.62 -17.36 -6.08
CA LEU A 94 10.60 -15.91 -6.27
C LEU A 94 9.43 -15.50 -7.17
N ALA A 95 9.17 -16.23 -8.26
CA ALA A 95 8.03 -15.96 -9.13
C ALA A 95 6.70 -16.03 -8.36
N GLY A 96 6.57 -17.00 -7.45
CA GLY A 96 5.43 -17.11 -6.55
C GLY A 96 5.24 -15.88 -5.65
N MET A 97 6.32 -15.39 -5.04
CA MET A 97 6.28 -14.16 -4.23
C MET A 97 5.93 -12.92 -5.06
N MET A 98 6.55 -12.76 -6.23
CA MET A 98 6.26 -11.64 -7.14
C MET A 98 4.79 -11.65 -7.57
N MET A 99 4.24 -12.82 -7.89
CA MET A 99 2.83 -13.01 -8.22
C MET A 99 1.93 -12.58 -7.06
N CYS A 100 2.24 -13.01 -5.84
CA CYS A 100 1.49 -12.66 -4.64
C CYS A 100 1.50 -11.14 -4.39
N ALA A 101 2.64 -10.47 -4.58
CA ALA A 101 2.71 -9.02 -4.47
C ALA A 101 1.77 -8.31 -5.45
N ILE A 102 1.70 -8.79 -6.71
CA ILE A 102 0.76 -8.24 -7.70
C ILE A 102 -0.69 -8.49 -7.28
N LEU A 103 -1.02 -9.68 -6.76
CA LEU A 103 -2.36 -10.00 -6.27
C LEU A 103 -2.77 -9.13 -5.07
N SER A 104 -1.83 -8.81 -4.17
CA SER A 104 -2.04 -7.89 -3.05
C SER A 104 -2.41 -6.48 -3.55
N ASP A 105 -1.52 -5.84 -4.32
CA ASP A 105 -1.70 -4.44 -4.76
C ASP A 105 -2.92 -4.25 -5.68
N THR A 106 -3.28 -5.29 -6.40
CA THR A 106 -4.41 -5.27 -7.33
C THR A 106 -5.71 -5.77 -6.68
N VAL A 107 -5.68 -6.20 -5.42
CA VAL A 107 -6.83 -6.77 -4.70
C VAL A 107 -7.48 -7.89 -5.51
N ILE A 108 -6.68 -8.88 -5.91
CA ILE A 108 -7.09 -9.97 -6.81
C ILE A 108 -7.75 -9.40 -8.08
N PHE A 109 -7.11 -8.39 -8.68
CA PHE A 109 -7.53 -7.64 -9.87
C PHE A 109 -8.79 -6.77 -9.73
N LYS A 110 -9.37 -6.64 -8.54
CA LYS A 110 -10.55 -5.80 -8.30
C LYS A 110 -10.21 -4.31 -8.16
N SER A 111 -8.98 -3.99 -7.78
CA SER A 111 -8.53 -2.61 -7.65
C SER A 111 -8.52 -1.91 -9.01
N PRO A 112 -8.95 -0.63 -9.10
CA PRO A 112 -8.85 0.15 -10.33
C PRO A 112 -7.41 0.48 -10.73
N THR A 113 -6.43 0.12 -9.90
CA THR A 113 -5.00 0.20 -10.23
C THR A 113 -4.59 -0.89 -11.22
N CYS A 114 -5.27 -2.03 -11.21
CA CYS A 114 -4.95 -3.19 -12.01
C CYS A 114 -5.03 -2.88 -13.52
N THR A 115 -4.01 -3.31 -14.24
CA THR A 115 -3.90 -3.20 -15.70
C THR A 115 -3.83 -4.59 -16.35
N LYS A 116 -3.89 -4.62 -17.68
CA LYS A 116 -3.65 -5.86 -18.44
C LYS A 116 -2.22 -6.39 -18.31
N GLU A 117 -1.27 -5.52 -17.96
CA GLU A 117 0.12 -5.92 -17.75
C GLU A 117 0.27 -6.70 -16.44
N ASP A 118 -0.48 -6.32 -15.39
CA ASP A 118 -0.50 -7.03 -14.12
C ASP A 118 -1.11 -8.43 -14.26
N THR A 119 -2.25 -8.55 -14.96
CA THR A 119 -2.89 -9.85 -15.18
C THR A 119 -2.05 -10.76 -16.07
N LYS A 120 -1.35 -10.19 -17.07
CA LYS A 120 -0.37 -10.92 -17.87
C LYS A 120 0.80 -11.40 -17.01
N ALA A 121 1.38 -10.52 -16.20
CA ALA A 121 2.50 -10.86 -15.33
C ALA A 121 2.12 -11.96 -14.33
N VAL A 122 0.95 -11.89 -13.68
CA VAL A 122 0.47 -12.97 -12.79
C VAL A 122 0.35 -14.29 -13.53
N LYS A 123 -0.19 -14.31 -14.75
CA LYS A 123 -0.30 -15.55 -15.53
C LYS A 123 1.08 -16.17 -15.78
N GLU A 124 2.03 -15.37 -16.23
CA GLU A 124 3.39 -15.85 -16.56
C GLU A 124 4.14 -16.28 -15.29
N LEU A 125 4.02 -15.53 -14.19
CA LEU A 125 4.64 -15.87 -12.91
C LEU A 125 4.01 -17.13 -12.29
N ALA A 126 2.71 -17.33 -12.44
CA ALA A 126 2.01 -18.53 -12.00
C ALA A 126 2.51 -19.79 -12.74
N GLU A 127 2.72 -19.68 -14.05
CA GLU A 127 3.30 -20.75 -14.86
C GLU A 127 4.71 -21.11 -14.37
N ILE A 128 5.56 -20.11 -14.11
CA ILE A 128 6.92 -20.31 -13.55
C ILE A 128 6.87 -20.94 -12.15
N ALA A 129 5.97 -20.45 -11.30
CA ALA A 129 5.80 -20.92 -9.92
C ALA A 129 5.12 -22.30 -9.83
N GLY A 130 4.53 -22.79 -10.93
CA GLY A 130 3.73 -24.02 -10.94
C GLY A 130 2.44 -23.91 -10.11
N ILE A 131 1.77 -22.75 -10.17
CA ILE A 131 0.53 -22.45 -9.44
C ILE A 131 -0.63 -22.46 -10.43
N GLU A 132 -1.58 -23.39 -10.24
CA GLU A 132 -2.72 -23.55 -11.16
C GLU A 132 -3.82 -22.50 -10.95
N ASP A 133 -4.07 -22.09 -9.70
CA ASP A 133 -5.08 -21.08 -9.36
C ASP A 133 -4.49 -19.93 -8.52
N PRO A 134 -3.96 -18.88 -9.18
CA PRO A 134 -3.45 -17.70 -8.50
C PRO A 134 -4.51 -16.96 -7.68
N LYS A 135 -5.79 -17.01 -8.08
CA LYS A 135 -6.85 -16.28 -7.37
C LYS A 135 -7.21 -16.97 -6.06
N ALA A 136 -7.21 -18.31 -6.03
CA ALA A 136 -7.38 -19.07 -4.80
C ALA A 136 -6.26 -18.73 -3.79
N LEU A 137 -5.00 -18.75 -4.23
CA LEU A 137 -3.87 -18.35 -3.37
C LEU A 137 -3.99 -16.89 -2.91
N GLY A 138 -4.40 -15.98 -3.80
CA GLY A 138 -4.69 -14.59 -3.43
C GLY A 138 -5.78 -14.51 -2.35
N MET A 139 -6.84 -15.30 -2.44
CA MET A 139 -7.89 -15.34 -1.42
C MET A 139 -7.35 -15.86 -0.07
N GLU A 140 -6.52 -16.90 -0.07
CA GLU A 140 -5.84 -17.38 1.14
C GLU A 140 -5.02 -16.27 1.80
N MET A 141 -4.27 -15.49 1.02
CA MET A 141 -3.50 -14.33 1.51
C MET A 141 -4.41 -13.29 2.18
N PHE A 142 -5.53 -12.92 1.54
CA PHE A 142 -6.47 -11.93 2.09
C PHE A 142 -7.20 -12.44 3.34
N ILE A 143 -7.46 -13.75 3.45
CA ILE A 143 -8.00 -14.35 4.68
C ILE A 143 -6.99 -14.18 5.82
N VAL A 144 -5.71 -14.49 5.59
CA VAL A 144 -4.67 -14.30 6.62
C VAL A 144 -4.47 -12.82 6.94
N LYS A 145 -4.53 -11.94 5.94
CA LYS A 145 -4.46 -10.47 6.11
C LYS A 145 -5.60 -9.95 6.98
N SER A 146 -6.78 -10.56 6.88
CA SER A 146 -7.97 -10.19 7.63
C SER A 146 -7.91 -10.57 9.11
N ASP A 147 -6.86 -11.26 9.56
CA ASP A 147 -6.61 -11.41 11.00
C ASP A 147 -6.18 -10.05 11.59
N VAL A 148 -7.17 -9.39 12.18
CA VAL A 148 -7.03 -8.09 12.84
C VAL A 148 -7.24 -8.18 14.35
N LEU A 149 -7.70 -9.33 14.86
CA LEU A 149 -8.12 -9.46 16.26
C LEU A 149 -6.94 -9.51 17.23
N ASN A 150 -5.79 -9.98 16.75
CA ASN A 150 -4.61 -10.20 17.59
C ASN A 150 -3.67 -8.99 17.67
N ASP A 151 -3.87 -7.96 16.84
CA ASP A 151 -3.04 -6.75 16.81
C ASP A 151 -3.65 -5.63 17.67
N THR A 152 -2.79 -4.76 18.20
CA THR A 152 -3.24 -3.51 18.83
C THR A 152 -3.86 -2.58 17.79
N LYS A 153 -4.77 -1.69 18.22
CA LYS A 153 -5.45 -0.78 17.27
C LYS A 153 -4.48 0.20 16.63
N GLU A 154 -3.46 0.67 17.37
CA GLU A 154 -2.40 1.46 16.76
C GLU A 154 -1.62 0.66 15.70
N ALA A 155 -1.30 -0.61 15.96
CA ALA A 155 -0.62 -1.46 14.99
C ALA A 155 -1.49 -1.70 13.74
N LEU A 156 -2.81 -1.82 13.90
CA LEU A 156 -3.76 -1.92 12.79
C LEU A 156 -3.79 -0.64 11.95
N VAL A 157 -3.96 0.54 12.59
CA VAL A 157 -3.98 1.82 11.87
C VAL A 157 -2.68 2.04 11.11
N LEU A 158 -1.54 1.65 11.69
CA LEU A 158 -0.20 1.81 11.11
C LEU A 158 0.19 0.70 10.12
N ARG A 159 -0.62 -0.35 9.94
CA ARG A 159 -0.26 -1.56 9.17
C ARG A 159 0.05 -1.26 7.70
N ASP A 160 -0.77 -0.44 7.05
CA ASP A 160 -0.51 0.17 5.74
C ASP A 160 -0.83 1.66 5.81
N PHE A 161 -0.01 2.39 6.56
CA PHE A 161 -0.14 3.81 6.76
C PHE A 161 0.94 4.57 5.99
N LYS A 162 0.53 5.63 5.30
CA LYS A 162 1.45 6.54 4.59
C LYS A 162 1.17 7.98 5.00
N ASP A 163 2.26 8.71 5.22
CA ASP A 163 2.24 10.16 5.44
C ASP A 163 2.40 10.89 4.10
N PHE A 164 1.56 11.91 3.91
CA PHE A 164 1.57 12.80 2.76
C PHE A 164 1.65 14.25 3.22
N ASN A 165 2.44 15.05 2.51
CA ASN A 165 2.46 16.49 2.67
C ASN A 165 1.55 17.09 1.59
N MET A 166 0.45 17.73 1.98
CA MET A 166 -0.51 18.36 1.08
C MET A 166 -0.63 19.85 1.45
N GLY A 167 -0.14 20.72 0.57
CA GLY A 167 0.00 22.15 0.90
C GLY A 167 0.91 22.37 2.11
N SER A 168 0.42 23.05 3.14
CA SER A 168 1.10 23.23 4.43
C SER A 168 0.77 22.14 5.46
N GLU A 169 -0.13 21.21 5.12
CA GLU A 169 -0.71 20.27 6.08
C GLU A 169 -0.11 18.88 5.95
N LYS A 170 0.05 18.21 7.10
CA LYS A 170 0.47 16.81 7.17
C LYS A 170 -0.75 15.91 7.29
N ILE A 171 -0.92 15.00 6.33
CA ILE A 171 -2.06 14.06 6.25
C ILE A 171 -1.56 12.63 6.37
N GLY A 172 -2.19 11.84 7.24
CA GLY A 172 -1.93 10.40 7.37
C GLY A 172 -3.07 9.57 6.81
N VAL A 173 -2.77 8.56 5.99
CA VAL A 173 -3.80 7.67 5.41
C VAL A 173 -3.41 6.21 5.58
N GLY A 174 -4.14 5.53 6.47
CA GLY A 174 -4.12 4.09 6.68
C GLY A 174 -5.10 3.35 5.77
N GLN A 175 -4.81 2.10 5.45
CA GLN A 175 -5.72 1.19 4.75
C GLN A 175 -5.65 -0.23 5.35
N LEU A 176 -6.81 -0.86 5.48
CA LEU A 176 -6.97 -2.24 5.96
C LEU A 176 -7.92 -2.97 5.03
N GLU A 177 -7.39 -3.84 4.17
CA GLU A 177 -8.23 -4.73 3.35
C GLU A 177 -8.62 -5.99 4.11
N VAL A 178 -9.92 -6.29 4.09
CA VAL A 178 -10.50 -7.49 4.70
C VAL A 178 -11.48 -8.18 3.74
N VAL A 179 -11.70 -9.47 3.98
CA VAL A 179 -12.70 -10.26 3.24
C VAL A 179 -14.13 -9.82 3.59
N ASP A 180 -14.36 -9.44 4.84
CA ASP A 180 -15.66 -8.99 5.36
C ASP A 180 -15.42 -7.91 6.41
N LEU A 181 -16.09 -6.76 6.28
CA LEU A 181 -15.99 -5.65 7.22
C LEU A 181 -16.54 -5.91 8.61
N SER A 182 -17.38 -6.94 8.78
CA SER A 182 -17.97 -7.29 10.09
C SER A 182 -16.91 -7.53 11.17
N VAL A 183 -15.68 -7.86 10.78
CA VAL A 183 -14.53 -7.98 11.70
C VAL A 183 -14.25 -6.70 12.49
N PHE A 184 -14.65 -5.53 11.99
CA PHE A 184 -14.42 -4.23 12.64
C PHE A 184 -15.59 -3.73 13.48
N ASP A 185 -16.77 -4.36 13.42
CA ASP A 185 -18.01 -3.83 14.02
C ASP A 185 -17.85 -3.49 15.51
N ASN A 186 -17.08 -4.29 16.24
CA ASN A 186 -16.87 -4.15 17.68
C ASN A 186 -15.55 -3.45 18.07
N MET A 187 -14.85 -2.81 17.13
CA MET A 187 -13.57 -2.15 17.43
C MET A 187 -13.39 -0.76 16.80
N LYS A 188 -14.44 -0.20 16.18
CA LYS A 188 -14.38 1.14 15.57
C LYS A 188 -14.03 2.24 16.58
N GLU A 189 -14.59 2.19 17.78
CA GLU A 189 -14.29 3.16 18.85
C GLU A 189 -12.80 3.13 19.21
N GLU A 190 -12.25 1.94 19.48
CA GLU A 190 -10.82 1.78 19.78
C GLU A 190 -9.91 2.16 18.59
N LEU A 191 -10.37 1.97 17.35
CA LEU A 191 -9.67 2.45 16.15
C LEU A 191 -9.65 3.99 16.09
N PHE A 192 -10.75 4.66 16.43
CA PHE A 192 -10.77 6.12 16.52
C PHE A 192 -9.83 6.63 17.62
N GLU A 193 -9.77 5.98 18.78
CA GLU A 193 -8.81 6.33 19.85
C GLU A 193 -7.35 6.20 19.37
N ALA A 194 -7.03 5.10 18.69
CA ALA A 194 -5.71 4.89 18.10
C ALA A 194 -5.38 5.93 17.01
N MET A 195 -6.34 6.23 16.13
CA MET A 195 -6.18 7.27 15.11
C MET A 195 -5.95 8.64 15.75
N GLN A 196 -6.64 8.97 16.84
CA GLN A 196 -6.48 10.24 17.55
C GLN A 196 -5.07 10.38 18.11
N LYS A 197 -4.56 9.34 18.77
CA LYS A 197 -3.17 9.30 19.27
C LYS A 197 -2.16 9.50 18.15
N ILE A 198 -2.30 8.77 17.04
CA ILE A 198 -1.43 8.90 15.86
C ILE A 198 -1.51 10.31 15.25
N LYS A 199 -2.70 10.91 15.22
CA LYS A 199 -2.88 12.28 14.73
C LYS A 199 -2.11 13.27 15.60
N ASP A 200 -2.21 13.15 16.92
CA ASP A 200 -1.61 14.09 17.87
C ASP A 200 -0.08 13.95 17.96
N GLU A 201 0.45 12.72 17.93
CA GLU A 201 1.89 12.44 18.05
C GLU A 201 2.75 13.16 16.99
N ALA A 202 2.25 13.31 15.77
CA ALA A 202 2.97 14.01 14.69
C ALA A 202 2.29 15.31 14.23
N GLY A 203 1.35 15.84 15.04
CA GLY A 203 0.64 17.08 14.73
C GLY A 203 -0.07 17.06 13.37
N ARG A 204 -0.63 15.92 12.96
CA ARG A 204 -1.29 15.77 11.66
C ARG A 204 -2.58 16.57 11.64
N HIS A 205 -2.87 17.22 10.50
CA HIS A 205 -4.15 17.88 10.28
C HIS A 205 -5.28 16.86 10.17
N THR A 206 -5.05 15.79 9.42
CA THR A 206 -6.02 14.73 9.20
C THR A 206 -5.36 13.35 9.29
N VAL A 207 -6.05 12.41 9.93
CA VAL A 207 -5.80 10.97 9.84
C VAL A 207 -7.04 10.29 9.28
N LEU A 208 -6.85 9.52 8.22
CA LEU A 208 -7.89 8.71 7.58
C LEU A 208 -7.55 7.23 7.73
N LEU A 209 -8.56 6.39 7.92
CA LEU A 209 -8.42 4.95 7.84
C LEU A 209 -9.48 4.38 6.88
N LEU A 210 -9.02 3.73 5.81
CA LEU A 210 -9.87 3.00 4.89
C LEU A 210 -10.00 1.55 5.39
N LEU A 211 -11.20 1.16 5.82
CA LEU A 211 -11.55 -0.23 6.04
C LEU A 211 -12.17 -0.76 4.74
N THR A 212 -11.41 -1.52 3.98
CA THR A 212 -11.75 -1.92 2.60
C THR A 212 -12.34 -3.33 2.58
N ASP A 213 -13.58 -3.48 2.12
CA ASP A 213 -14.23 -4.77 1.88
C ASP A 213 -13.94 -5.25 0.46
N ILE A 214 -13.15 -6.32 0.32
CA ILE A 214 -12.81 -6.84 -1.00
C ILE A 214 -13.97 -7.59 -1.66
N MET A 215 -14.97 -8.04 -0.90
CA MET A 215 -16.12 -8.78 -1.42
C MET A 215 -17.25 -7.84 -1.85
N GLN A 216 -17.51 -6.78 -1.07
CA GLN A 216 -18.48 -5.74 -1.40
C GLN A 216 -17.90 -4.66 -2.35
N GLU A 217 -16.59 -4.64 -2.53
CA GLU A 217 -15.86 -3.68 -3.38
C GLU A 217 -16.17 -2.22 -2.98
N GLY A 218 -15.83 -1.87 -1.74
CA GLY A 218 -15.89 -0.50 -1.25
C GLY A 218 -15.15 -0.35 0.07
N SER A 219 -15.11 0.87 0.58
CA SER A 219 -14.43 1.17 1.85
C SER A 219 -15.33 1.92 2.82
N GLN A 220 -15.32 1.52 4.08
CA GLN A 220 -15.76 2.36 5.18
C GLN A 220 -14.59 3.29 5.53
N LEU A 221 -14.75 4.58 5.24
CA LEU A 221 -13.76 5.59 5.61
C LEU A 221 -14.03 6.08 7.03
N LEU A 222 -13.03 5.98 7.90
CA LEU A 222 -13.00 6.65 9.20
C LEU A 222 -12.15 7.91 9.10
N VAL A 223 -12.61 9.01 9.69
CA VAL A 223 -12.04 10.35 9.51
C VAL A 223 -11.77 11.01 10.86
N LEU A 224 -10.54 11.46 11.11
CA LEU A 224 -10.25 12.46 12.13
C LEU A 224 -9.54 13.64 11.47
N SER A 225 -10.24 14.76 11.35
CA SER A 225 -9.73 15.97 10.69
C SER A 225 -9.92 17.19 11.58
N ASN A 226 -9.00 18.15 11.50
CA ASN A 226 -9.22 19.50 12.05
C ASN A 226 -10.34 20.24 11.30
N ASP A 227 -10.60 19.86 10.05
CA ASP A 227 -11.67 20.39 9.20
C ASP A 227 -12.26 19.25 8.37
N ASN A 228 -13.45 18.79 8.76
CA ASN A 228 -14.17 17.71 8.07
C ASN A 228 -14.72 18.17 6.71
N SER A 229 -14.96 19.47 6.51
CA SER A 229 -15.55 19.99 5.27
C SER A 229 -14.66 19.75 4.05
N LYS A 230 -13.33 19.72 4.24
CA LYS A 230 -12.36 19.33 3.21
C LYS A 230 -12.56 17.89 2.76
N ILE A 231 -12.83 16.97 3.68
CA ILE A 231 -13.03 15.55 3.38
C ILE A 231 -14.38 15.32 2.70
N GLU A 232 -15.43 15.94 3.23
CA GLU A 232 -16.77 15.93 2.64
C GLU A 232 -16.76 16.48 1.20
N THR A 233 -16.06 17.58 0.97
CA THR A 233 -15.90 18.17 -0.37
C THR A 233 -15.08 17.27 -1.29
N ALA A 234 -13.96 16.71 -0.81
CA ALA A 234 -13.10 15.82 -1.59
C ALA A 234 -13.88 14.64 -2.19
N PHE A 235 -14.77 14.04 -1.41
CA PHE A 235 -15.53 12.86 -1.83
C PHE A 235 -16.98 13.16 -2.24
N SER A 236 -17.43 14.41 -2.12
CA SER A 236 -18.83 14.81 -2.33
C SER A 236 -19.81 13.99 -1.48
N VAL A 237 -19.50 13.88 -0.19
CA VAL A 237 -20.26 13.08 0.79
C VAL A 237 -20.54 13.90 2.06
N SER A 238 -21.39 13.36 2.93
CA SER A 238 -21.55 13.83 4.31
C SER A 238 -21.03 12.77 5.26
N LEU A 239 -20.30 13.19 6.28
CA LEU A 239 -19.84 12.28 7.33
C LEU A 239 -20.94 12.12 8.39
N GLU A 240 -21.22 10.87 8.76
CA GLU A 240 -22.05 10.55 9.91
C GLU A 240 -21.13 9.94 10.97
N ASP A 241 -21.10 10.52 12.17
CA ASP A 241 -20.20 10.09 13.26
C ASP A 241 -18.74 9.88 12.81
N ASN A 242 -18.21 10.85 12.05
CA ASN A 242 -16.84 10.84 11.53
C ASN A 242 -16.52 9.68 10.59
N GLN A 243 -17.53 9.08 9.94
CA GLN A 243 -17.32 7.99 9.00
C GLN A 243 -18.30 8.06 7.82
N VAL A 244 -17.95 7.39 6.72
CA VAL A 244 -18.81 7.27 5.53
C VAL A 244 -18.48 6.02 4.71
N TRP A 245 -19.49 5.39 4.12
CA TRP A 245 -19.30 4.32 3.15
C TRP A 245 -19.01 4.89 1.76
N LEU A 246 -17.91 4.46 1.16
CA LEU A 246 -17.47 4.86 -0.17
C LEU A 246 -17.56 3.66 -1.13
N PRO A 247 -18.63 3.56 -1.94
CA PRO A 247 -18.79 2.46 -2.88
C PRO A 247 -17.70 2.52 -3.95
N LYS A 248 -17.14 1.36 -4.31
CA LYS A 248 -16.09 1.20 -5.33
C LYS A 248 -14.76 1.89 -5.02
N VAL A 249 -14.58 2.49 -3.84
CA VAL A 249 -13.29 2.99 -3.39
C VAL A 249 -12.49 1.84 -2.78
N MET A 250 -11.39 1.48 -3.45
CA MET A 250 -10.50 0.37 -3.08
C MET A 250 -9.02 0.80 -3.06
N SER A 251 -8.70 1.94 -3.68
CA SER A 251 -7.32 2.37 -3.90
C SER A 251 -7.06 3.73 -3.25
N ARG A 252 -6.23 3.75 -2.20
CA ARG A 252 -5.65 4.99 -1.66
C ARG A 252 -5.03 5.85 -2.78
N LYS A 253 -4.13 5.28 -3.59
CA LYS A 253 -3.37 6.05 -4.60
C LYS A 253 -4.20 6.64 -5.75
N LYS A 254 -5.24 5.94 -6.22
CA LYS A 254 -6.05 6.40 -7.37
C LYS A 254 -7.32 7.13 -6.97
N GLN A 255 -7.91 6.80 -5.82
CA GLN A 255 -9.27 7.22 -5.47
C GLN A 255 -9.34 8.06 -4.19
N VAL A 256 -8.26 8.14 -3.40
CA VAL A 256 -8.22 8.93 -2.17
C VAL A 256 -7.26 10.11 -2.33
N ILE A 257 -5.99 9.84 -2.56
CA ILE A 257 -4.93 10.87 -2.56
C ILE A 257 -5.21 12.00 -3.55
N PRO A 258 -5.55 11.76 -4.84
CA PRO A 258 -5.77 12.85 -5.78
C PRO A 258 -6.98 13.74 -5.42
N PHE A 259 -7.99 13.18 -4.75
CA PHE A 259 -9.19 13.90 -4.35
C PHE A 259 -8.93 14.77 -3.11
N LEU A 260 -8.10 14.27 -2.18
CA LEU A 260 -7.65 15.04 -1.02
C LEU A 260 -6.73 16.19 -1.42
N GLU A 261 -5.77 15.97 -2.32
CA GLU A 261 -4.85 17.02 -2.79
C GLU A 261 -5.59 18.23 -3.38
N GLY A 262 -6.78 18.05 -3.96
CA GLY A 262 -7.60 19.16 -4.45
C GLY A 262 -8.16 20.07 -3.36
N GLN A 263 -8.08 19.68 -2.08
CA GLN A 263 -8.69 20.38 -0.93
C GLN A 263 -7.66 20.95 0.06
N PHE A 264 -6.38 20.66 -0.13
CA PHE A 264 -5.27 21.01 0.78
C PHE A 264 -4.18 21.76 0.02
#